data_AF-A0A919MB19-F1
#
_entry.id   AF-A0A919MB19-F1
#
_cell.length_a   1.000
_cell.length_b   1.000
_cell.length_c   1.000
_cell.angle_alpha   90.00
_cell.angle_beta   90.00
_cell.angle_gamma   90.00
#
_symmetry.space_group_name_H-M   'P 1'
#
loop_
_entity.id
_entity.type
_entity.pdbx_description
1 polymer ?
#
loop_
_entity_poly.entity_id
_entity_poly.type
_entity_poly.pdbx_seq_one_letter_code
_entity_poly.pdbx_strand_id
1 'polypeptide(L)'
;MARSRVELFEAIRRDYRRGVSLRGLAERYGVHRRVVRQAVDSAEPPPARKAPVRAAPRLEPFKAAIDAMLTADLTAPRKQRHTVRRVLARLVAENAAGDLSYSTVRDYVAVRRRELAAEAGRGRQEAFIVQTHRPGEEAEVDFGELWIRLAGVPTKVYLFALRMSYSGKAHRVFASQGQEAFIEGHLHAFDVLGGMPTVKIRYDNLRSAVSRVLFGRNRTESQRWVLFRSTMGFEAFYCMPGIAGAHEKGGVEGDIGRFRRNHLVPVPEVATLAALNAMIEDADRADDDRRLEHRLRTVGQDFGVEQPLLVALPVDRFEPGRVLTPKVNRYGLVGVRQSHYSVPARFIGLTVRVVLRASEVIVFDGRTEIARHERSVVKKSQTFVLDHYLEVLLRKPGALPGSTALAQAREAGVFTMAHEAFWAAAVKAHGDADGTRALIDVLLLHRRLPAADVIAGITIALHAGATSADVVAMEARRAQQVSRPDPGSTGAEPPATAREQRRVVSLTERRLAALPPDSRPLPSVAHYDQLLRRRAAGPAPPQQGEVS
;
A
#
# COMPACT_ATOMS: atom_id res chain seq x y z
N MET A 1 -37.15 -42.02 -9.38
CA MET A 1 -36.69 -42.39 -10.73
C MET A 1 -37.86 -42.26 -11.69
N ALA A 2 -37.70 -41.50 -12.78
CA ALA A 2 -38.75 -41.39 -13.80
C ALA A 2 -38.86 -42.72 -14.56
N ARG A 3 -40.04 -43.36 -14.57
CA ARG A 3 -40.27 -44.60 -15.33
C ARG A 3 -40.09 -44.33 -16.82
N SER A 4 -39.49 -45.26 -17.54
CA SER A 4 -39.45 -45.18 -19.00
C SER A 4 -40.87 -45.24 -19.57
N ARG A 5 -41.08 -44.69 -20.78
CA ARG A 5 -42.42 -44.67 -21.40
C ARG A 5 -42.99 -46.08 -21.62
N VAL A 6 -42.10 -47.05 -21.82
CA VAL A 6 -42.43 -48.47 -21.97
C VAL A 6 -42.87 -49.07 -20.63
N GLU A 7 -42.12 -48.82 -19.55
CA GLU A 7 -42.50 -49.23 -18.18
C GLU A 7 -43.84 -48.62 -17.74
N LEU A 8 -44.11 -47.38 -18.15
CA LEU A 8 -45.40 -46.73 -17.90
C LEU A 8 -46.55 -47.46 -18.63
N PHE A 9 -46.37 -47.83 -19.89
CA PHE A 9 -47.36 -48.57 -20.67
C PHE A 9 -47.57 -49.99 -20.11
N GLU A 10 -46.51 -50.65 -19.66
CA GLU A 10 -46.59 -51.95 -18.98
C GLU A 10 -47.39 -51.85 -17.67
N ALA A 11 -47.07 -50.88 -16.81
CA ALA A 11 -47.73 -50.70 -15.53
C ALA A 11 -49.22 -50.37 -15.68
N ILE A 12 -49.57 -49.52 -16.66
CA ILE A 12 -50.97 -49.21 -17.01
C ILE A 12 -51.72 -50.48 -17.44
N ARG A 13 -51.15 -51.32 -18.32
CA ARG A 13 -51.77 -52.57 -18.78
C ARG A 13 -51.92 -53.60 -17.67
N ARG A 14 -50.92 -53.71 -16.79
CA ARG A 14 -50.96 -54.62 -15.64
C ARG A 14 -52.12 -54.26 -14.70
N ASP A 15 -52.28 -52.98 -14.41
CA ASP A 15 -53.33 -52.52 -13.49
C ASP A 15 -54.71 -52.49 -14.16
N TYR A 16 -54.77 -52.26 -15.47
CA TYR A 16 -56.00 -52.44 -16.26
C TYR A 16 -56.48 -53.90 -16.22
N ARG A 17 -55.57 -54.88 -16.38
CA ARG A 17 -55.88 -56.32 -16.22
C ARG A 17 -56.36 -56.69 -14.82
N ARG A 18 -56.05 -55.88 -13.81
CA ARG A 18 -56.52 -56.03 -12.42
C ARG A 18 -57.87 -55.32 -12.16
N GLY A 19 -58.55 -54.85 -13.21
CA GLY A 19 -59.89 -54.28 -13.12
C GLY A 19 -59.94 -52.78 -12.79
N VAL A 20 -58.81 -52.06 -12.80
CA VAL A 20 -58.81 -50.61 -12.54
C VAL A 20 -59.38 -49.86 -13.74
N SER A 21 -60.34 -48.97 -13.50
CA SER A 21 -60.98 -48.17 -14.56
C SER A 21 -59.99 -47.24 -15.27
N LEU A 22 -60.26 -46.91 -16.55
CA LEU A 22 -59.44 -45.98 -17.33
C LEU A 22 -59.26 -44.61 -16.66
N ARG A 23 -60.25 -44.17 -15.85
CA ARG A 23 -60.16 -42.93 -15.07
C ARG A 23 -59.19 -43.10 -13.89
N GLY A 24 -59.32 -44.18 -13.14
CA GLY A 24 -58.41 -44.47 -12.02
C GLY A 24 -56.97 -44.64 -12.46
N LEU A 25 -56.72 -45.21 -13.65
CA LEU A 25 -55.38 -45.30 -14.22
C LEU A 25 -54.80 -43.93 -14.63
N ALA A 26 -55.62 -43.05 -15.21
CA ALA A 26 -55.16 -41.71 -15.60
C ALA A 26 -54.71 -40.88 -14.38
N GLU A 27 -55.50 -40.94 -13.29
CA GLU A 27 -55.19 -40.28 -12.02
C GLU A 27 -53.98 -40.92 -11.33
N ARG A 28 -53.92 -42.26 -11.25
CA ARG A 28 -52.83 -43.00 -10.58
C ARG A 28 -51.47 -42.80 -11.23
N TYR A 29 -51.43 -42.72 -12.57
CA TYR A 29 -50.19 -42.62 -13.34
C TYR A 29 -49.89 -41.19 -13.79
N GLY A 30 -50.74 -40.20 -13.45
CA GLY A 30 -50.54 -38.80 -13.81
C GLY A 30 -50.50 -38.55 -15.33
N VAL A 31 -51.28 -39.33 -16.10
CA VAL A 31 -51.29 -39.24 -17.57
C VAL A 31 -52.68 -39.04 -18.13
N HIS A 32 -52.75 -38.37 -19.29
CA HIS A 32 -54.02 -38.12 -19.96
C HIS A 32 -54.73 -39.44 -20.34
N ARG A 33 -56.06 -39.49 -20.24
CA ARG A 33 -56.90 -40.69 -20.54
C ARG A 33 -56.68 -41.25 -21.96
N ARG A 34 -56.18 -40.42 -22.88
CA ARG A 34 -55.75 -40.85 -24.23
C ARG A 34 -54.52 -41.76 -24.19
N VAL A 35 -53.56 -41.45 -23.32
CA VAL A 35 -52.33 -42.24 -23.13
C VAL A 35 -52.67 -43.57 -22.46
N VAL A 36 -53.62 -43.57 -21.51
CA VAL A 36 -54.13 -44.81 -20.91
C VAL A 36 -54.78 -45.71 -21.96
N ARG A 37 -55.67 -45.17 -22.81
CA ARG A 37 -56.25 -45.92 -23.93
C ARG A 37 -55.19 -46.47 -24.88
N GLN A 38 -54.22 -45.64 -25.28
CA GLN A 38 -53.12 -46.08 -26.13
C GLN A 38 -52.30 -47.22 -25.50
N ALA A 39 -52.07 -47.18 -24.19
CA ALA A 39 -51.37 -48.24 -23.48
C ALA A 39 -52.19 -49.53 -23.37
N VAL A 40 -53.52 -49.43 -23.26
CA VAL A 40 -54.41 -50.60 -23.28
C VAL A 40 -54.51 -51.21 -24.68
N ASP A 41 -54.62 -50.37 -25.71
CA ASP A 41 -54.83 -50.79 -27.10
C ASP A 41 -53.55 -51.33 -27.76
N SER A 42 -52.37 -50.80 -27.39
CA SER A 42 -51.09 -51.24 -27.94
C SER A 42 -50.02 -51.40 -26.87
N ALA A 43 -49.26 -52.48 -27.01
CA ALA A 43 -48.14 -52.78 -26.15
C ALA A 43 -46.95 -51.82 -26.31
N GLU A 44 -46.82 -51.27 -27.51
CA GLU A 44 -45.71 -50.43 -27.91
C GLU A 44 -46.13 -48.95 -27.89
N PRO A 45 -45.42 -48.09 -27.12
CA PRO A 45 -45.70 -46.66 -27.13
C PRO A 45 -45.50 -46.08 -28.54
N PRO A 46 -46.35 -45.15 -29.00
CA PRO A 46 -46.15 -44.53 -30.30
C PRO A 46 -44.80 -43.79 -30.32
N PRO A 47 -44.10 -43.78 -31.47
CA PRO A 47 -42.80 -43.16 -31.59
C PRO A 47 -42.86 -41.70 -31.13
N ALA A 48 -41.80 -41.25 -30.45
CA ALA A 48 -41.69 -39.85 -30.03
C ALA A 48 -41.87 -38.96 -31.27
N ARG A 49 -42.67 -37.88 -31.15
CA ARG A 49 -42.82 -36.90 -32.22
C ARG A 49 -41.42 -36.44 -32.64
N LYS A 50 -41.10 -36.55 -33.93
CA LYS A 50 -39.83 -36.05 -34.49
C LYS A 50 -39.69 -34.58 -34.08
N ALA A 51 -38.52 -34.21 -33.56
CA ALA A 51 -38.22 -32.82 -33.28
C ALA A 51 -38.36 -32.03 -34.59
N PRO A 52 -39.11 -30.91 -34.62
CA PRO A 52 -39.24 -30.13 -35.83
C PRO A 52 -37.87 -29.57 -36.22
N VAL A 53 -37.37 -29.98 -37.38
CA VAL A 53 -36.16 -29.40 -37.98
C VAL A 53 -36.57 -28.02 -38.51
N ARG A 54 -36.19 -26.96 -37.81
CA ARG A 54 -36.41 -25.60 -38.28
C ARG A 54 -35.39 -25.31 -39.39
N ALA A 55 -35.84 -25.29 -40.64
CA ALA A 55 -35.02 -24.79 -41.75
C ALA A 55 -34.76 -23.28 -41.54
N ALA A 56 -33.51 -22.84 -41.69
CA ALA A 56 -33.12 -21.44 -41.64
C ALA A 56 -32.77 -20.95 -43.07
N PRO A 57 -33.77 -20.84 -43.99
CA PRO A 57 -33.54 -20.72 -45.43
C PRO A 57 -32.75 -19.47 -45.84
N ARG A 58 -32.79 -18.40 -45.04
CA ARG A 58 -32.05 -17.16 -45.34
C ARG A 58 -30.56 -17.23 -45.03
N LEU A 59 -30.15 -18.09 -44.11
CA LEU A 59 -28.73 -18.22 -43.73
C LEU A 59 -27.99 -19.24 -44.60
N GLU A 60 -28.72 -20.22 -45.13
CA GLU A 60 -28.18 -21.36 -45.88
C GLU A 60 -27.14 -20.97 -46.95
N PRO A 61 -27.36 -19.95 -47.80
CA PRO A 61 -26.41 -19.57 -48.85
C PRO A 61 -25.07 -19.04 -48.32
N PHE A 62 -25.05 -18.57 -47.06
CA PHE A 62 -23.91 -17.87 -46.46
C PHE A 62 -23.11 -18.75 -45.50
N LYS A 63 -23.60 -19.95 -45.16
CA LYS A 63 -22.94 -20.87 -44.23
C LYS A 63 -21.52 -21.21 -44.65
N ALA A 64 -21.30 -21.55 -45.92
CA ALA A 64 -19.97 -21.89 -46.44
C ALA A 64 -18.96 -20.73 -46.29
N ALA A 65 -19.40 -19.49 -46.52
CA ALA A 65 -18.55 -18.30 -46.34
C ALA A 65 -18.21 -18.08 -44.86
N ILE A 66 -19.18 -18.25 -43.96
CA ILE A 66 -18.97 -18.17 -42.51
C ILE A 66 -17.97 -19.25 -42.06
N ASP A 67 -18.16 -20.49 -42.51
CA ASP A 67 -17.30 -21.63 -42.18
C ASP A 67 -15.86 -21.39 -42.63
N ALA A 68 -15.65 -20.85 -43.84
CA ALA A 68 -14.32 -20.49 -44.34
C ALA A 68 -13.64 -19.42 -43.47
N MET A 69 -14.39 -18.36 -43.08
CA MET A 69 -13.87 -17.32 -42.17
C MET A 69 -13.49 -17.90 -40.79
N LEU A 70 -14.33 -18.78 -40.24
CA LEU A 70 -14.11 -19.40 -38.93
C LEU A 70 -12.98 -20.45 -38.97
N THR A 71 -12.78 -21.12 -40.10
CA THR A 71 -11.66 -22.05 -40.31
C THR A 71 -10.34 -21.29 -40.35
N ALA A 72 -10.29 -20.14 -41.06
CA ALA A 72 -9.12 -19.26 -41.05
C ALA A 72 -8.81 -18.69 -39.65
N ASP A 73 -9.85 -18.41 -38.84
CA ASP A 73 -9.69 -17.95 -37.46
C ASP A 73 -8.98 -18.97 -36.55
N LEU A 74 -8.96 -20.26 -36.91
CA LEU A 74 -8.30 -21.29 -36.10
C LEU A 74 -6.80 -20.99 -35.98
N THR A 75 -6.11 -20.66 -37.07
CA THR A 75 -4.67 -20.41 -37.09
C THR A 75 -4.29 -18.94 -36.88
N ALA A 76 -5.25 -18.02 -36.96
CA ALA A 76 -5.00 -16.59 -36.76
C ALA A 76 -4.65 -16.21 -35.30
N PRO A 77 -3.79 -15.19 -35.08
CA PRO A 77 -3.55 -14.61 -33.75
C PRO A 77 -4.84 -14.13 -33.07
N ARG A 78 -4.95 -14.25 -31.74
CA ARG A 78 -6.19 -13.95 -30.98
C ARG A 78 -6.79 -12.58 -31.30
N LYS A 79 -5.96 -11.54 -31.46
CA LYS A 79 -6.41 -10.15 -31.76
C LYS A 79 -6.87 -9.94 -33.20
N GLN A 80 -6.66 -10.90 -34.09
CA GLN A 80 -6.98 -10.82 -35.52
C GLN A 80 -8.09 -11.81 -35.95
N ARG A 81 -8.73 -12.49 -34.99
CA ARG A 81 -9.87 -13.37 -35.27
C ARG A 81 -11.15 -12.58 -35.47
N HIS A 82 -12.06 -13.08 -36.29
CA HIS A 82 -13.30 -12.39 -36.61
C HIS A 82 -14.24 -12.33 -35.41
N THR A 83 -14.76 -11.13 -35.12
CA THR A 83 -15.93 -10.97 -34.24
C THR A 83 -17.20 -11.25 -35.04
N VAL A 84 -18.31 -11.60 -34.38
CA VAL A 84 -19.61 -11.82 -35.07
C VAL A 84 -20.02 -10.59 -35.89
N ARG A 85 -19.77 -9.38 -35.37
CA ARG A 85 -20.01 -8.13 -36.11
C ARG A 85 -19.16 -8.05 -37.37
N ARG A 86 -17.89 -8.46 -37.30
CA ARG A 86 -17.01 -8.47 -38.46
C ARG A 86 -17.42 -9.53 -39.48
N VAL A 87 -17.84 -10.71 -39.05
CA VAL A 87 -18.39 -11.76 -39.94
C VAL A 87 -19.60 -11.20 -40.70
N LEU A 88 -20.58 -10.60 -40.01
CA LEU A 88 -21.74 -9.99 -40.65
C LEU A 88 -21.35 -8.89 -41.66
N ALA A 89 -20.45 -7.98 -41.27
CA ALA A 89 -19.99 -6.91 -42.16
C ALA A 89 -19.30 -7.46 -43.42
N ARG A 90 -18.54 -8.56 -43.29
CA ARG A 90 -17.91 -9.23 -44.43
C ARG A 90 -18.94 -9.93 -45.32
N LEU A 91 -19.94 -10.60 -44.75
CA LEU A 91 -21.03 -11.20 -45.54
C LEU A 91 -21.82 -10.16 -46.34
N VAL A 92 -22.06 -8.97 -45.76
CA VAL A 92 -22.73 -7.87 -46.47
C VAL A 92 -21.86 -7.35 -47.61
N ALA A 93 -20.57 -7.14 -47.36
CA ALA A 93 -19.66 -6.55 -48.34
C ALA A 93 -19.20 -7.53 -49.45
N GLU A 94 -18.97 -8.80 -49.11
CA GLU A 94 -18.34 -9.80 -49.98
C GLU A 94 -19.36 -10.78 -50.58
N ASN A 95 -20.56 -10.90 -49.98
CA ASN A 95 -21.57 -11.88 -50.37
C ASN A 95 -22.97 -11.27 -50.57
N ALA A 96 -23.12 -9.93 -50.57
CA ALA A 96 -24.39 -9.22 -50.74
C ALA A 96 -25.49 -9.65 -49.73
N ALA A 97 -25.11 -10.02 -48.51
CA ALA A 97 -26.01 -10.53 -47.47
C ALA A 97 -26.76 -9.42 -46.70
N GLY A 98 -27.36 -8.46 -47.40
CA GLY A 98 -27.97 -7.25 -46.82
C GLY A 98 -29.14 -7.52 -45.84
N ASP A 99 -29.83 -8.65 -46.01
CA ASP A 99 -31.05 -8.99 -45.25
C ASP A 99 -30.79 -9.93 -44.05
N LEU A 100 -29.53 -10.24 -43.73
CA LEU A 100 -29.18 -11.09 -42.59
C LEU A 100 -29.21 -10.31 -41.27
N SER A 101 -29.97 -10.81 -40.29
CA SER A 101 -29.92 -10.25 -38.95
C SER A 101 -28.65 -10.68 -38.20
N TYR A 102 -28.14 -9.79 -37.35
CA TYR A 102 -27.02 -10.09 -36.45
C TYR A 102 -27.29 -11.32 -35.57
N SER A 103 -28.51 -11.48 -35.06
CA SER A 103 -28.88 -12.61 -34.20
C SER A 103 -28.73 -13.95 -34.91
N THR A 104 -29.12 -14.02 -36.19
CA THR A 104 -29.02 -15.24 -37.02
C THR A 104 -27.57 -15.63 -37.27
N VAL A 105 -26.70 -14.66 -37.57
CA VAL A 105 -25.26 -14.91 -37.76
C VAL A 105 -24.59 -15.26 -36.43
N ARG A 106 -24.96 -14.59 -35.33
CA ARG A 106 -24.44 -14.87 -33.98
C ARG A 106 -24.71 -16.31 -33.58
N ASP A 107 -25.95 -16.76 -33.73
CA ASP A 107 -26.37 -18.08 -33.25
C ASP A 107 -25.68 -19.19 -34.06
N TYR A 108 -25.56 -19.02 -35.38
CA TYR A 108 -24.82 -19.96 -36.22
C TYR A 108 -23.31 -19.95 -35.94
N VAL A 109 -22.68 -18.77 -35.86
CA VAL A 109 -21.25 -18.65 -35.53
C VAL A 109 -20.94 -19.26 -34.17
N ALA A 110 -21.81 -19.08 -33.17
CA ALA A 110 -21.60 -19.63 -31.83
C ALA A 110 -21.56 -21.17 -31.82
N VAL A 111 -22.43 -21.81 -32.60
CA VAL A 111 -22.45 -23.28 -32.76
C VAL A 111 -21.27 -23.74 -33.62
N ARG A 112 -21.14 -23.19 -34.83
CA ARG A 112 -20.18 -23.66 -35.83
C ARG A 112 -18.73 -23.46 -35.41
N ARG A 113 -18.43 -22.39 -34.68
CA ARG A 113 -17.10 -22.16 -34.09
C ARG A 113 -16.70 -23.26 -33.10
N ARG A 114 -17.65 -23.83 -32.36
CA ARG A 114 -17.40 -24.96 -31.44
C ARG A 114 -17.17 -26.25 -32.20
N GLU A 115 -17.97 -26.51 -33.24
CA GLU A 115 -17.84 -27.69 -34.11
C GLU A 115 -16.49 -27.69 -34.84
N LEU A 116 -16.14 -26.59 -35.52
CA LEU A 116 -14.85 -26.46 -36.21
C LEU A 116 -13.65 -26.57 -35.26
N ALA A 117 -13.77 -26.05 -34.04
CA ALA A 117 -12.74 -26.25 -33.03
C ALA A 117 -12.61 -27.73 -32.64
N ALA A 118 -13.72 -28.45 -32.46
CA ALA A 118 -13.72 -29.88 -32.15
C ALA A 118 -13.17 -30.73 -33.29
N GLU A 119 -13.60 -30.47 -34.53
CA GLU A 119 -13.10 -31.11 -35.76
C GLU A 119 -11.57 -30.91 -35.90
N ALA A 120 -11.07 -29.73 -35.58
CA ALA A 120 -9.63 -29.42 -35.60
C ALA A 120 -8.85 -29.93 -34.37
N GLY A 121 -9.46 -30.73 -33.48
CA GLY A 121 -8.83 -31.21 -32.24
C GLY A 121 -8.56 -30.13 -31.18
N ARG A 122 -9.11 -28.93 -31.37
CA ARG A 122 -8.98 -27.74 -30.49
C ARG A 122 -10.24 -27.49 -29.65
N GLY A 123 -11.21 -28.40 -29.68
CA GLY A 123 -12.55 -28.23 -29.11
C GLY A 123 -12.75 -28.72 -27.69
N ARG A 124 -11.71 -29.27 -27.04
CA ARG A 124 -11.76 -29.41 -25.58
C ARG A 124 -11.70 -28.01 -25.00
N GLN A 125 -12.86 -27.46 -24.61
CA GLN A 125 -12.86 -26.43 -23.57
C GLN A 125 -12.08 -27.01 -22.40
N GLU A 126 -11.03 -26.32 -21.97
CA GLU A 126 -10.28 -26.72 -20.79
C GLU A 126 -11.27 -26.87 -19.64
N ALA A 127 -11.43 -28.10 -19.16
CA ALA A 127 -12.27 -28.36 -18.00
C ALA A 127 -11.50 -27.86 -16.77
N PHE A 128 -12.06 -26.87 -16.08
CA PHE A 128 -11.50 -26.39 -14.82
C PHE A 128 -12.00 -27.29 -13.69
N ILE A 129 -11.06 -27.82 -12.90
CA ILE A 129 -11.39 -28.63 -11.72
C ILE A 129 -11.51 -27.67 -10.53
N VAL A 130 -12.63 -27.73 -9.82
CA VAL A 130 -12.82 -26.95 -8.59
C VAL A 130 -11.81 -27.41 -7.54
N GLN A 131 -10.98 -26.48 -7.08
CA GLN A 131 -10.00 -26.74 -6.02
C GLN A 131 -10.64 -26.48 -4.66
N THR A 132 -10.39 -27.39 -3.71
CA THR A 132 -10.72 -27.16 -2.29
C THR A 132 -9.46 -26.68 -1.59
N HIS A 133 -9.53 -25.50 -0.99
CA HIS A 133 -8.42 -24.93 -0.21
C HIS A 133 -8.74 -25.06 1.26
N ARG A 134 -7.84 -25.66 2.04
CA ARG A 134 -7.99 -25.76 3.49
C ARG A 134 -7.56 -24.45 4.16
N PRO A 135 -8.11 -24.13 5.34
CA PRO A 135 -7.71 -22.94 6.09
C PRO A 135 -6.21 -22.95 6.41
N GLY A 136 -5.53 -21.86 6.12
CA GLY A 136 -4.15 -21.58 6.53
C GLY A 136 -3.08 -22.17 5.62
N GLU A 137 -3.44 -23.02 4.66
CA GLU A 137 -2.45 -23.76 3.87
C GLU A 137 -1.84 -22.92 2.74
N GLU A 138 -2.67 -22.22 1.97
CA GLU A 138 -2.24 -21.64 0.69
C GLU A 138 -2.64 -20.17 0.55
N ALA A 139 -1.75 -19.36 -0.01
CA ALA A 139 -2.06 -18.01 -0.48
C ALA A 139 -1.67 -17.84 -1.95
N GLU A 140 -2.24 -16.82 -2.60
CA GLU A 140 -1.88 -16.37 -3.94
C GLU A 140 -1.39 -14.93 -3.87
N VAL A 141 -0.32 -14.58 -4.59
CA VAL A 141 0.18 -13.20 -4.66
C VAL A 141 0.16 -12.69 -6.08
N ASP A 142 -0.25 -11.43 -6.25
CA ASP A 142 -0.16 -10.74 -7.53
C ASP A 142 -0.06 -9.21 -7.38
N PHE A 143 0.25 -8.55 -8.50
CA PHE A 143 0.16 -7.11 -8.63
C PHE A 143 -0.88 -6.70 -9.67
N GLY A 144 -1.79 -5.83 -9.28
CA GLY A 144 -2.71 -5.12 -10.16
C GLY A 144 -2.18 -3.74 -10.53
N GLU A 145 -2.36 -3.33 -11.78
CA GLU A 145 -2.11 -1.94 -12.18
C GLU A 145 -3.37 -1.09 -11.97
N LEU A 146 -3.21 0.13 -11.43
CA LEU A 146 -4.29 1.11 -11.36
C LEU A 146 -3.77 2.54 -11.57
N TRP A 147 -4.68 3.45 -11.85
CA TRP A 147 -4.41 4.88 -11.99
C TRP A 147 -5.08 5.62 -10.83
N ILE A 148 -4.38 6.60 -10.27
CA ILE A 148 -4.87 7.54 -9.25
C ILE A 148 -4.55 8.97 -9.67
N ARG A 149 -5.13 9.95 -9.00
CA ARG A 149 -4.66 11.34 -9.02
C ARG A 149 -3.87 11.61 -7.73
N LEU A 150 -2.55 11.56 -7.84
CA LEU A 150 -1.63 11.80 -6.72
C LEU A 150 -1.18 13.26 -6.76
N ALA A 151 -1.50 14.04 -5.73
CA ALA A 151 -1.26 15.49 -5.68
C ALA A 151 -1.73 16.21 -6.97
N GLY A 152 -2.91 15.83 -7.47
CA GLY A 152 -3.50 16.37 -8.70
C GLY A 152 -2.96 15.78 -10.01
N VAL A 153 -1.90 14.95 -9.97
CA VAL A 153 -1.27 14.37 -11.18
C VAL A 153 -1.73 12.93 -11.41
N PRO A 154 -2.24 12.59 -12.62
CA PRO A 154 -2.53 11.21 -12.99
C PRO A 154 -1.27 10.34 -12.89
N THR A 155 -1.29 9.39 -11.95
CA THR A 155 -0.13 8.57 -11.60
C THR A 155 -0.53 7.10 -11.64
N LYS A 156 0.28 6.30 -12.36
CA LYS A 156 0.14 4.85 -12.38
C LYS A 156 0.78 4.25 -11.14
N VAL A 157 0.04 3.43 -10.41
CA VAL A 157 0.49 2.73 -9.20
C VAL A 157 0.11 1.25 -9.27
N TYR A 158 0.62 0.47 -8.31
CA TYR A 158 0.51 -0.98 -8.33
C TYR A 158 -0.05 -1.50 -7.01
N LEU A 159 -1.21 -2.15 -7.09
CA LEU A 159 -1.87 -2.84 -5.98
C LEU A 159 -1.25 -4.21 -5.81
N PHE A 160 -0.41 -4.37 -4.79
CA PHE A 160 -0.03 -5.67 -4.26
C PHE A 160 -1.24 -6.30 -3.60
N ALA A 161 -1.51 -7.56 -3.93
CA ALA A 161 -2.49 -8.38 -3.25
C ALA A 161 -1.82 -9.70 -2.87
N LEU A 162 -1.81 -10.02 -1.58
CA LEU A 162 -1.67 -11.38 -1.11
C LEU A 162 -3.08 -11.83 -0.75
N ARG A 163 -3.53 -13.00 -1.20
CA ARG A 163 -4.88 -13.48 -0.94
C ARG A 163 -4.78 -14.89 -0.37
N MET A 164 -5.16 -15.08 0.90
CA MET A 164 -5.39 -16.41 1.43
C MET A 164 -6.44 -17.14 0.56
N SER A 165 -6.13 -18.35 0.09
CA SER A 165 -7.02 -19.09 -0.80
C SER A 165 -8.36 -19.42 -0.14
N TYR A 166 -8.35 -19.57 1.20
CA TYR A 166 -9.53 -19.78 2.02
C TYR A 166 -10.30 -18.47 2.30
N SER A 167 -9.72 -17.49 3.00
CA SER A 167 -10.48 -16.30 3.49
C SER A 167 -10.43 -15.07 2.57
N GLY A 168 -9.25 -14.61 2.15
CA GLY A 168 -9.05 -13.63 1.07
C GLY A 168 -8.66 -12.18 1.45
N LYS A 169 -7.44 -11.98 1.96
CA LYS A 169 -6.75 -10.68 2.21
C LYS A 169 -5.23 -10.88 2.28
N ALA A 170 -4.34 -9.88 2.20
CA ALA A 170 -4.42 -8.41 2.28
C ALA A 170 -3.85 -7.62 1.07
N HIS A 171 -4.18 -6.32 0.99
CA HIS A 171 -3.80 -5.41 -0.10
C HIS A 171 -2.88 -4.25 0.32
N ARG A 172 -2.00 -3.78 -0.59
CA ARG A 172 -1.20 -2.55 -0.42
C ARG A 172 -0.80 -1.92 -1.74
N VAL A 173 -0.75 -0.59 -1.83
CA VAL A 173 -0.31 0.12 -3.04
C VAL A 173 1.13 0.62 -2.95
N PHE A 174 1.83 0.47 -4.06
CA PHE A 174 3.19 0.95 -4.28
C PHE A 174 3.34 1.75 -5.58
N ALA A 175 4.33 2.63 -5.62
CA ALA A 175 4.72 3.37 -6.82
C ALA A 175 5.37 2.50 -7.91
N SER A 176 5.85 1.30 -7.56
CA SER A 176 6.54 0.40 -8.48
C SER A 176 6.36 -1.07 -8.08
N GLN A 177 6.56 -1.98 -9.03
CA GLN A 177 6.63 -3.44 -8.78
C GLN A 177 8.08 -3.90 -8.54
N GLY A 178 8.95 -3.01 -8.04
CA GLY A 178 10.33 -3.33 -7.73
C GLY A 178 10.45 -4.41 -6.66
N GLN A 179 11.64 -5.00 -6.52
CA GLN A 179 11.88 -6.03 -5.50
C GLN A 179 11.62 -5.51 -4.07
N GLU A 180 11.92 -4.23 -3.81
CA GLU A 180 11.66 -3.60 -2.51
C GLU A 180 10.15 -3.59 -2.21
N ALA A 181 9.31 -3.21 -3.18
CA ALA A 181 7.85 -3.22 -3.05
C ALA A 181 7.28 -4.62 -2.91
N PHE A 182 7.86 -5.59 -3.62
CA PHE A 182 7.43 -6.98 -3.54
C PHE A 182 7.67 -7.59 -2.15
N ILE A 183 8.85 -7.36 -1.56
CA ILE A 183 9.18 -7.84 -0.20
C ILE A 183 8.38 -7.07 0.85
N GLU A 184 8.30 -5.74 0.74
CA GLU A 184 7.52 -4.89 1.66
C GLU A 184 6.04 -5.25 1.63
N GLY A 185 5.48 -5.62 0.47
CA GLY A 185 4.12 -6.11 0.34
C GLY A 185 3.88 -7.42 1.09
N HIS A 186 4.82 -8.36 1.04
CA HIS A 186 4.72 -9.60 1.82
C HIS A 186 4.78 -9.32 3.32
N LEU A 187 5.75 -8.52 3.77
CA LEU A 187 5.87 -8.16 5.18
C LEU A 187 4.60 -7.49 5.71
N HIS A 188 4.06 -6.54 4.96
CA HIS A 188 2.79 -5.90 5.32
C HIS A 188 1.65 -6.92 5.39
N ALA A 189 1.49 -7.78 4.39
CA ALA A 189 0.43 -8.79 4.39
C ALA A 189 0.58 -9.76 5.58
N PHE A 190 1.80 -10.18 5.89
CA PHE A 190 2.08 -11.04 7.05
C PHE A 190 1.77 -10.36 8.37
N ASP A 191 2.10 -9.08 8.52
CA ASP A 191 1.72 -8.28 9.69
C ASP A 191 0.18 -8.17 9.81
N VAL A 192 -0.53 -7.94 8.70
CA VAL A 192 -2.01 -7.86 8.68
C VAL A 192 -2.65 -9.21 9.02
N LEU A 193 -2.09 -10.31 8.51
CA LEU A 193 -2.59 -11.65 8.79
C LEU A 193 -2.24 -12.11 10.22
N GLY A 194 -1.17 -11.58 10.80
CA GLY A 194 -0.59 -12.06 12.06
C GLY A 194 0.15 -13.39 11.93
N GLY A 195 0.49 -13.81 10.70
CA GLY A 195 1.15 -15.08 10.42
C GLY A 195 1.31 -15.36 8.92
N MET A 196 1.87 -16.52 8.60
CA MET A 196 2.15 -16.97 7.23
C MET A 196 1.45 -18.29 6.88
N PRO A 197 1.16 -18.56 5.60
CA PRO A 197 0.59 -19.85 5.18
C PRO A 197 1.51 -21.03 5.52
N THR A 198 0.91 -22.16 5.90
CA THR A 198 1.65 -23.36 6.36
C THR A 198 2.21 -24.21 5.23
N VAL A 199 1.61 -24.16 4.04
CA VAL A 199 2.01 -25.02 2.91
C VAL A 199 2.80 -24.24 1.87
N LYS A 200 2.20 -23.22 1.24
CA LYS A 200 2.87 -22.47 0.16
C LYS A 200 2.18 -21.15 -0.20
N ILE A 201 2.94 -20.28 -0.86
CA ILE A 201 2.44 -19.09 -1.55
C ILE A 201 2.61 -19.27 -3.06
N ARG A 202 1.53 -19.09 -3.83
CA ARG A 202 1.48 -19.28 -5.28
C ARG A 202 1.75 -17.98 -6.04
N TYR A 203 2.56 -18.09 -7.08
CA TYR A 203 3.00 -16.98 -7.94
C TYR A 203 2.93 -17.35 -9.41
N ASP A 204 2.48 -16.43 -10.27
CA ASP A 204 2.24 -16.74 -11.70
C ASP A 204 3.51 -16.56 -12.56
N ASN A 205 4.13 -15.36 -12.53
CA ASN A 205 5.42 -15.12 -13.16
C ASN A 205 6.07 -13.83 -12.65
N LEU A 206 6.80 -13.90 -11.53
CA LEU A 206 7.37 -12.71 -10.90
C LEU A 206 8.75 -12.37 -11.42
N ARG A 207 8.84 -11.40 -12.34
CA ARG A 207 10.14 -10.77 -12.69
C ARG A 207 10.83 -10.11 -11.48
N SER A 208 10.08 -9.70 -10.46
CA SER A 208 10.60 -9.06 -9.24
C SER A 208 11.28 -10.04 -8.28
N ALA A 209 10.92 -11.32 -8.33
CA ALA A 209 11.51 -12.39 -7.51
C ALA A 209 12.54 -13.23 -8.29
N VAL A 210 12.45 -13.23 -9.62
CA VAL A 210 13.20 -14.12 -10.51
C VAL A 210 14.27 -13.34 -11.30
N SER A 211 15.51 -13.83 -11.25
CA SER A 211 16.62 -13.30 -12.04
C SER A 211 16.68 -13.88 -13.46
N ARG A 212 16.31 -15.16 -13.63
CA ARG A 212 16.21 -15.85 -14.94
C ARG A 212 15.10 -16.91 -14.93
N VAL A 213 14.39 -17.03 -16.05
CA VAL A 213 13.32 -18.02 -16.28
C VAL A 213 13.90 -19.21 -17.06
N LEU A 214 13.75 -20.44 -16.55
CA LEU A 214 14.20 -21.69 -17.21
C LEU A 214 13.00 -22.49 -17.80
N PHE A 215 13.25 -23.65 -18.41
CA PHE A 215 12.20 -24.51 -18.97
C PHE A 215 11.27 -25.07 -17.89
N GLY A 216 9.96 -25.11 -18.15
CA GLY A 216 8.94 -25.56 -17.18
C GLY A 216 8.73 -24.60 -16.01
N ARG A 217 8.63 -25.14 -14.78
CA ARG A 217 8.44 -24.38 -13.52
C ARG A 217 9.76 -23.88 -12.90
N ASN A 218 10.91 -24.33 -13.40
CA ASN A 218 12.22 -24.00 -12.80
C ASN A 218 12.60 -22.53 -13.04
N ARG A 219 13.11 -21.87 -12.00
CA ARG A 219 13.53 -20.45 -12.04
C ARG A 219 14.84 -20.27 -11.27
N THR A 220 15.65 -19.30 -11.69
CA THR A 220 16.74 -18.79 -10.87
C THR A 220 16.23 -17.62 -10.05
N GLU A 221 15.93 -17.86 -8.78
CA GLU A 221 15.54 -16.82 -7.83
C GLU A 221 16.67 -15.80 -7.64
N SER A 222 16.30 -14.54 -7.37
CA SER A 222 17.30 -13.56 -6.93
C SER A 222 17.79 -13.89 -5.51
N GLN A 223 19.07 -13.65 -5.20
CA GLN A 223 19.64 -13.92 -3.87
C GLN A 223 18.85 -13.27 -2.73
N ARG A 224 18.37 -12.03 -2.95
CA ARG A 224 17.56 -11.31 -1.96
C ARG A 224 16.22 -11.98 -1.68
N TRP A 225 15.59 -12.55 -2.71
CA TRP A 225 14.34 -13.29 -2.56
C TRP A 225 14.56 -14.60 -1.80
N VAL A 226 15.61 -15.35 -2.15
CA VAL A 226 16.00 -16.57 -1.40
C VAL A 226 16.25 -16.24 0.06
N LEU A 227 17.01 -15.17 0.34
CA LEU A 227 17.29 -14.72 1.70
C LEU A 227 16.00 -14.37 2.45
N PHE A 228 15.10 -13.59 1.84
CA PHE A 228 13.80 -13.25 2.43
C PHE A 228 12.98 -14.50 2.76
N ARG A 229 12.80 -15.39 1.78
CA ARG A 229 11.99 -16.61 1.94
C ARG A 229 12.57 -17.54 3.00
N SER A 230 13.89 -17.72 3.03
CA SER A 230 14.56 -18.53 4.05
C SER A 230 14.47 -17.92 5.46
N THR A 231 14.49 -16.58 5.57
CA THR A 231 14.33 -15.87 6.85
C THR A 231 12.90 -15.98 7.36
N MET A 232 11.92 -15.83 6.46
CA MET A 232 10.50 -15.90 6.81
C MET A 232 9.99 -17.34 6.97
N GLY A 233 10.60 -18.32 6.30
CA GLY A 233 10.26 -19.74 6.48
C GLY A 233 9.00 -20.21 5.75
N PHE A 234 8.62 -19.59 4.62
CA PHE A 234 7.49 -20.05 3.79
C PHE A 234 7.97 -20.69 2.47
N GLU A 235 7.14 -21.54 1.87
CA GLU A 235 7.42 -22.14 0.56
C GLU A 235 6.85 -21.31 -0.59
N ALA A 236 7.63 -21.12 -1.65
CA ALA A 236 7.20 -20.42 -2.86
C ALA A 236 6.88 -21.41 -3.97
N PHE A 237 5.65 -21.34 -4.50
CA PHE A 237 5.20 -22.18 -5.60
C PHE A 237 4.98 -21.34 -6.86
N TYR A 238 5.73 -21.64 -7.92
CA TYR A 238 5.63 -20.95 -9.20
C TYR A 238 4.73 -21.73 -10.18
N CYS A 239 3.62 -21.12 -10.56
CA CYS A 239 2.69 -21.67 -11.54
C CYS A 239 3.33 -21.73 -12.94
N MET A 240 2.71 -22.51 -13.83
CA MET A 240 3.15 -22.58 -15.22
C MET A 240 2.97 -21.22 -15.92
N PRO A 241 3.96 -20.73 -16.68
CA PRO A 241 3.85 -19.42 -17.31
C PRO A 241 2.85 -19.41 -18.47
N GLY A 242 2.00 -18.39 -18.51
CA GLY A 242 1.08 -18.12 -19.64
C GLY A 242 -0.30 -18.75 -19.47
N ILE A 243 -1.07 -18.82 -20.57
CA ILE A 243 -2.47 -19.32 -20.57
C ILE A 243 -2.55 -20.75 -20.00
N ALA A 244 -1.50 -21.54 -20.19
CA ALA A 244 -1.42 -22.92 -19.70
C ALA A 244 -1.38 -23.04 -18.16
N GLY A 245 -1.08 -21.98 -17.40
CA GLY A 245 -1.12 -22.00 -15.92
C GLY A 245 -2.25 -21.16 -15.31
N ALA A 246 -3.04 -20.47 -16.14
CA ALA A 246 -4.14 -19.62 -15.67
C ALA A 246 -5.25 -20.40 -14.91
N HIS A 247 -5.31 -21.72 -15.06
CA HIS A 247 -6.20 -22.59 -14.29
C HIS A 247 -5.67 -22.93 -12.90
N GLU A 248 -4.37 -22.71 -12.62
CA GLU A 248 -3.72 -22.99 -11.34
C GLU A 248 -3.84 -21.79 -10.36
N LYS A 249 -4.21 -20.60 -10.87
CA LYS A 249 -4.33 -19.35 -10.13
C LYS A 249 -5.40 -18.47 -10.80
N GLY A 250 -6.47 -18.16 -10.09
CA GLY A 250 -7.51 -17.25 -10.58
C GLY A 250 -8.17 -16.42 -9.48
N GLY A 251 -7.94 -16.76 -8.21
CA GLY A 251 -8.58 -16.10 -7.09
C GLY A 251 -8.09 -14.67 -6.92
N VAL A 252 -6.78 -14.45 -6.90
CA VAL A 252 -6.19 -13.12 -6.67
C VAL A 252 -6.32 -12.18 -7.88
N GLU A 253 -6.33 -12.68 -9.13
CA GLU A 253 -6.59 -11.82 -10.30
C GLU A 253 -8.04 -11.30 -10.26
N GLY A 254 -8.99 -12.20 -10.01
CA GLY A 254 -10.39 -11.85 -9.81
C GLY A 254 -10.56 -10.88 -8.63
N ASP A 255 -9.80 -11.08 -7.56
CA ASP A 255 -9.84 -10.23 -6.37
C ASP A 255 -9.31 -8.82 -6.63
N ILE A 256 -8.16 -8.66 -7.28
CA ILE A 256 -7.63 -7.36 -7.71
C ILE A 256 -8.65 -6.62 -8.60
N GLY A 257 -9.22 -7.32 -9.59
CA GLY A 257 -10.21 -6.75 -10.48
C GLY A 257 -11.49 -6.33 -9.76
N ARG A 258 -11.87 -7.06 -8.71
CA ARG A 258 -13.02 -6.76 -7.85
C ARG A 258 -12.72 -5.60 -6.91
N PHE A 259 -11.61 -5.64 -6.18
CA PHE A 259 -11.19 -4.62 -5.23
C PHE A 259 -11.11 -3.26 -5.90
N ARG A 260 -10.51 -3.20 -7.11
CA ARG A 260 -10.47 -1.99 -7.92
C ARG A 260 -11.86 -1.43 -8.23
N ARG A 261 -12.79 -2.29 -8.68
CA ARG A 261 -14.15 -1.85 -9.08
C ARG A 261 -14.99 -1.37 -7.91
N ASN A 262 -14.80 -1.94 -6.73
CA ASN A 262 -15.65 -1.68 -5.57
C ASN A 262 -15.10 -0.56 -4.67
N HIS A 263 -13.78 -0.46 -4.53
CA HIS A 263 -13.13 0.43 -3.55
C HIS A 263 -12.32 1.55 -4.19
N LEU A 264 -11.92 1.41 -5.45
CA LEU A 264 -11.06 2.37 -6.16
C LEU A 264 -11.76 2.99 -7.38
N VAL A 265 -13.09 2.97 -7.39
CA VAL A 265 -13.95 3.68 -8.35
C VAL A 265 -14.91 4.57 -7.54
N PRO A 266 -14.97 5.89 -7.81
CA PRO A 266 -14.22 6.63 -8.82
C PRO A 266 -12.70 6.66 -8.56
N VAL A 267 -11.91 7.11 -9.55
CA VAL A 267 -10.44 7.21 -9.43
C VAL A 267 -10.06 8.00 -8.18
N PRO A 268 -9.30 7.42 -7.23
CA PRO A 268 -8.95 8.10 -5.98
C PRO A 268 -8.11 9.36 -6.21
N GLU A 269 -8.41 10.41 -5.46
CA GLU A 269 -7.67 11.66 -5.41
C GLU A 269 -7.04 11.80 -4.02
N VAL A 270 -5.71 11.71 -3.95
CA VAL A 270 -4.96 11.70 -2.68
C VAL A 270 -3.72 12.58 -2.77
N ALA A 271 -3.28 13.14 -1.64
CA ALA A 271 -2.04 13.91 -1.58
C ALA A 271 -0.80 13.01 -1.57
N THR A 272 -0.86 11.85 -0.90
CA THR A 272 0.28 10.94 -0.71
C THR A 272 -0.13 9.48 -0.90
N LEU A 273 0.85 8.60 -1.16
CA LEU A 273 0.59 7.16 -1.20
C LEU A 273 0.24 6.58 0.18
N ALA A 274 0.72 7.21 1.26
CA ALA A 274 0.34 6.84 2.62
C ALA A 274 -1.17 7.04 2.85
N ALA A 275 -1.73 8.16 2.39
CA ALA A 275 -3.18 8.41 2.48
C ALA A 275 -4.00 7.38 1.69
N LEU A 276 -3.54 7.00 0.49
CA LEU A 276 -4.19 5.93 -0.29
C LEU A 276 -4.11 4.57 0.40
N ASN A 277 -2.96 4.23 1.01
CA ASN A 277 -2.83 2.98 1.74
C ASN A 277 -3.74 2.94 2.98
N ALA A 278 -3.94 4.05 3.68
CA ALA A 278 -4.92 4.13 4.77
C ALA A 278 -6.35 3.85 4.27
N MET A 279 -6.75 4.41 3.12
CA MET A 279 -8.05 4.10 2.49
C MET A 279 -8.18 2.62 2.10
N ILE A 280 -7.09 1.99 1.68
CA ILE A 280 -7.07 0.56 1.32
C ILE A 280 -7.19 -0.31 2.57
N GLU A 281 -6.53 0.07 3.67
CA GLU A 281 -6.67 -0.61 4.97
C GLU A 281 -8.12 -0.52 5.48
N ASP A 282 -8.79 0.62 5.31
CA ASP A 282 -10.22 0.78 5.60
C ASP A 282 -11.09 -0.13 4.72
N ALA A 283 -10.78 -0.21 3.42
CA ALA A 283 -11.49 -1.05 2.47
C ALA A 283 -11.30 -2.56 2.75
N ASP A 284 -10.09 -2.99 3.12
CA ASP A 284 -9.81 -4.37 3.54
C ASP A 284 -10.60 -4.72 4.81
N ARG A 285 -10.72 -3.80 5.78
CA ARG A 285 -11.56 -3.99 6.96
C ARG A 285 -13.04 -4.10 6.61
N ALA A 286 -13.54 -3.25 5.70
CA ALA A 286 -14.93 -3.33 5.25
C ALA A 286 -15.23 -4.65 4.49
N ASP A 287 -14.22 -5.20 3.80
CA ASP A 287 -14.34 -6.47 3.09
C ASP A 287 -14.48 -7.69 4.02
N ASP A 288 -14.14 -7.59 5.31
CA ASP A 288 -14.33 -8.69 6.27
C ASP A 288 -15.83 -9.06 6.45
N ASP A 289 -16.76 -8.14 6.18
CA ASP A 289 -18.21 -8.38 6.22
C ASP A 289 -18.76 -9.03 4.93
N ARG A 290 -17.94 -9.12 3.89
CA ARG A 290 -18.35 -9.66 2.58
C ARG A 290 -18.47 -11.18 2.63
N ARG A 291 -19.38 -11.74 1.83
CA ARG A 291 -19.44 -13.19 1.56
C ARG A 291 -18.84 -13.53 0.21
N LEU A 292 -18.04 -14.60 0.16
CA LEU A 292 -17.60 -15.19 -1.10
C LEU A 292 -18.78 -15.91 -1.75
N GLU A 293 -18.86 -15.87 -3.08
CA GLU A 293 -19.95 -16.51 -3.83
C GLU A 293 -20.02 -18.00 -3.47
N HIS A 294 -21.24 -18.49 -3.19
CA HIS A 294 -21.51 -19.85 -2.70
C HIS A 294 -21.03 -20.18 -1.26
N ARG A 295 -20.57 -19.20 -0.48
CA ARG A 295 -20.23 -19.40 0.95
C ARG A 295 -21.20 -18.71 1.90
N LEU A 296 -21.49 -19.39 3.01
CA LEU A 296 -22.36 -18.88 4.07
C LEU A 296 -21.66 -17.87 4.99
N ARG A 297 -20.36 -18.10 5.26
CA ARG A 297 -19.54 -17.28 6.15
C ARG A 297 -19.00 -16.06 5.43
N THR A 298 -18.77 -15.00 6.20
CA THR A 298 -18.07 -13.81 5.70
C THR A 298 -16.57 -14.08 5.60
N VAL A 299 -15.85 -13.23 4.86
CA VAL A 299 -14.40 -13.24 4.74
C VAL A 299 -13.75 -13.17 6.12
N GLY A 300 -14.23 -12.27 7.00
CA GLY A 300 -13.73 -12.12 8.37
C GLY A 300 -13.99 -13.35 9.24
N GLN A 301 -15.15 -13.99 9.10
CA GLN A 301 -15.46 -15.25 9.81
C GLN A 301 -14.57 -16.40 9.33
N ASP A 302 -14.40 -16.56 8.03
CA ASP A 302 -13.51 -17.58 7.46
C ASP A 302 -12.05 -17.29 7.85
N PHE A 303 -11.63 -16.02 7.89
CA PHE A 303 -10.31 -15.64 8.36
C PHE A 303 -10.10 -15.93 9.84
N GLY A 304 -11.09 -15.69 10.71
CA GLY A 304 -10.99 -16.02 12.13
C GLY A 304 -10.77 -17.52 12.40
N VAL A 305 -11.21 -18.39 11.50
CA VAL A 305 -10.89 -19.84 11.53
C VAL A 305 -9.47 -20.12 11.05
N GLU A 306 -8.98 -19.36 10.09
CA GLU A 306 -7.67 -19.55 9.45
C GLU A 306 -6.51 -18.96 10.25
N GLN A 307 -6.68 -17.77 10.84
CA GLN A 307 -5.65 -17.04 11.57
C GLN A 307 -4.91 -17.86 12.64
N PRO A 308 -5.57 -18.63 13.53
CA PRO A 308 -4.86 -19.42 14.54
C PRO A 308 -4.06 -20.60 13.96
N LEU A 309 -4.24 -20.93 12.68
CA LEU A 309 -3.53 -22.01 11.99
C LEU A 309 -2.30 -21.52 11.22
N LEU A 310 -2.08 -20.20 11.16
CA LEU A 310 -0.94 -19.62 10.46
C LEU A 310 0.36 -19.86 11.22
N VAL A 311 1.46 -19.94 10.48
CA VAL A 311 2.81 -19.98 11.05
C VAL A 311 3.10 -18.61 11.66
N ALA A 312 3.57 -18.60 12.91
CA ALA A 312 3.95 -17.38 13.61
C ALA A 312 5.06 -16.63 12.88
N LEU A 313 5.02 -15.30 12.96
CA LEU A 313 6.06 -14.45 12.38
C LEU A 313 7.37 -14.59 13.15
N PRO A 314 8.53 -14.56 12.48
CA PRO A 314 9.83 -14.46 13.15
C PRO A 314 9.91 -13.20 14.02
N VAL A 315 10.64 -13.28 15.13
CA VAL A 315 10.89 -12.13 16.02
C VAL A 315 11.71 -11.05 15.31
N ASP A 316 12.68 -11.47 14.51
CA ASP A 316 13.53 -10.57 13.73
C ASP A 316 12.81 -10.12 12.45
N ARG A 317 12.65 -8.80 12.30
CA ARG A 317 12.07 -8.23 11.09
C ARG A 317 13.09 -8.22 9.95
N PHE A 318 12.67 -8.71 8.79
CA PHE A 318 13.47 -8.61 7.57
C PHE A 318 13.48 -7.17 7.04
N GLU A 319 14.65 -6.64 6.67
CA GLU A 319 14.75 -5.31 6.05
C GLU A 319 14.37 -5.40 4.55
N PRO A 320 13.22 -4.84 4.10
CA PRO A 320 12.82 -4.90 2.69
C PRO A 320 13.71 -4.03 1.80
N GLY A 321 14.34 -2.99 2.36
CA GLY A 321 15.04 -1.95 1.62
C GLY A 321 16.44 -2.35 1.12
N ARG A 322 16.77 -1.88 -0.08
CA ARG A 322 18.08 -2.07 -0.68
C ARG A 322 19.10 -1.10 -0.08
N VAL A 323 20.24 -1.62 0.35
CA VAL A 323 21.35 -0.79 0.85
C VAL A 323 22.14 -0.20 -0.32
N LEU A 324 22.43 1.10 -0.23
CA LEU A 324 23.22 1.89 -1.17
C LEU A 324 24.22 2.75 -0.36
N THR A 325 25.30 3.20 -0.99
CA THR A 325 26.33 4.03 -0.34
C THR A 325 26.69 5.26 -1.17
N PRO A 326 25.75 6.21 -1.38
CA PRO A 326 26.03 7.42 -2.14
C PRO A 326 26.92 8.40 -1.36
N LYS A 327 27.67 9.22 -2.11
CA LYS A 327 28.38 10.38 -1.57
C LYS A 327 27.46 11.59 -1.51
N VAL A 328 27.49 12.33 -0.41
CA VAL A 328 26.77 13.60 -0.26
C VAL A 328 27.46 14.68 -1.08
N ASN A 329 26.72 15.31 -1.99
CA ASN A 329 27.28 16.36 -2.86
C ASN A 329 27.43 17.71 -2.13
N ARG A 330 28.01 18.71 -2.81
CA ARG A 330 28.23 20.06 -2.24
C ARG A 330 26.96 20.81 -1.83
N TYR A 331 25.79 20.36 -2.28
CA TYR A 331 24.49 20.92 -1.95
C TYR A 331 23.80 20.18 -0.81
N GLY A 332 24.47 19.22 -0.14
CA GLY A 332 23.87 18.44 0.93
C GLY A 332 22.87 17.40 0.43
N LEU A 333 23.00 16.91 -0.81
CA LEU A 333 22.07 15.94 -1.40
C LEU A 333 22.73 14.57 -1.61
N VAL A 334 21.98 13.50 -1.36
CA VAL A 334 22.29 12.13 -1.81
C VAL A 334 21.46 11.77 -3.04
N GLY A 335 22.13 11.23 -4.07
CA GLY A 335 21.47 10.74 -5.28
C GLY A 335 21.04 9.28 -5.15
N VAL A 336 19.73 9.02 -5.30
CA VAL A 336 19.14 7.68 -5.20
C VAL A 336 18.18 7.47 -6.37
N ARG A 337 18.50 6.51 -7.24
CA ARG A 337 17.66 6.12 -8.40
C ARG A 337 17.15 7.32 -9.24
N GLN A 338 18.04 8.28 -9.54
CA GLN A 338 17.78 9.51 -10.30
C GLN A 338 17.00 10.61 -9.54
N SER A 339 16.65 10.43 -8.27
CA SER A 339 16.12 11.50 -7.41
C SER A 339 17.16 11.93 -6.37
N HIS A 340 17.03 13.14 -5.84
CA HIS A 340 17.96 13.68 -4.86
C HIS A 340 17.24 14.03 -3.57
N TYR A 341 17.83 13.65 -2.45
CA TYR A 341 17.27 13.87 -1.12
C TYR A 341 18.30 14.59 -0.26
N SER A 342 17.87 15.65 0.42
CA SER A 342 18.76 16.39 1.32
C SER A 342 19.13 15.59 2.56
N VAL A 343 20.31 15.86 3.09
CA VAL A 343 20.80 15.38 4.38
C VAL A 343 21.43 16.56 5.13
N PRO A 344 21.59 16.50 6.47
CA PRO A 344 22.21 17.60 7.21
C PRO A 344 23.55 18.02 6.61
N ALA A 345 23.74 19.32 6.42
CA ALA A 345 24.85 19.88 5.65
C ALA A 345 26.25 19.51 6.21
N ARG A 346 26.34 19.16 7.50
CA ARG A 346 27.57 18.62 8.11
C ARG A 346 28.08 17.32 7.47
N PHE A 347 27.24 16.61 6.72
CA PHE A 347 27.63 15.39 6.00
C PHE A 347 28.11 15.63 4.56
N ILE A 348 28.17 16.90 4.10
CA ILE A 348 28.67 17.23 2.76
C ILE A 348 30.08 16.64 2.54
N GLY A 349 30.25 15.92 1.43
CA GLY A 349 31.51 15.29 1.06
C GLY A 349 31.73 13.91 1.66
N LEU A 350 30.89 13.45 2.60
CA LEU A 350 30.98 12.13 3.20
C LEU A 350 30.18 11.09 2.41
N THR A 351 30.55 9.82 2.53
CA THR A 351 29.77 8.69 2.05
C THR A 351 28.85 8.22 3.17
N VAL A 352 27.56 8.10 2.88
CA VAL A 352 26.54 7.69 3.86
C VAL A 352 25.85 6.41 3.40
N ARG A 353 25.28 5.66 4.35
CA ARG A 353 24.52 4.45 4.04
C ARG A 353 23.06 4.82 3.82
N VAL A 354 22.49 4.44 2.69
CA VAL A 354 21.08 4.64 2.36
C VAL A 354 20.38 3.30 2.31
N VAL A 355 19.25 3.19 3.00
CA VAL A 355 18.30 2.09 2.88
C VAL A 355 17.12 2.58 2.03
N LEU A 356 17.03 2.09 0.80
CA LEU A 356 15.97 2.40 -0.15
C LEU A 356 14.83 1.39 0.00
N ARG A 357 13.72 1.79 0.60
CA ARG A 357 12.50 0.99 0.72
C ARG A 357 11.54 1.27 -0.45
N ALA A 358 10.38 0.63 -0.47
CA ALA A 358 9.41 0.83 -1.55
C ALA A 358 8.79 2.24 -1.49
N SER A 359 8.62 2.76 -0.28
CA SER A 359 7.93 4.02 0.02
C SER A 359 8.84 5.07 0.66
N GLU A 360 10.04 4.69 1.13
CA GLU A 360 10.93 5.58 1.88
C GLU A 360 12.40 5.51 1.42
N VAL A 361 13.14 6.58 1.72
CA VAL A 361 14.60 6.65 1.66
C VAL A 361 15.11 7.02 3.04
N ILE A 362 15.83 6.10 3.68
CA ILE A 362 16.36 6.30 5.03
C ILE A 362 17.88 6.39 4.93
N VAL A 363 18.46 7.43 5.50
CA VAL A 363 19.89 7.73 5.42
C VAL A 363 20.51 7.57 6.80
N PHE A 364 21.63 6.87 6.86
CA PHE A 364 22.38 6.56 8.07
C PHE A 364 23.82 7.04 7.97
N ASP A 365 24.32 7.58 9.08
CA ASP A 365 25.73 7.68 9.39
C ASP A 365 26.09 6.62 10.43
N GLY A 366 26.85 5.60 10.01
CA GLY A 366 27.03 4.38 10.79
C GLY A 366 25.69 3.72 11.17
N ARG A 367 25.36 3.78 12.47
CA ARG A 367 24.11 3.24 13.05
C ARG A 367 23.04 4.29 13.29
N THR A 368 23.37 5.58 13.18
CA THR A 368 22.46 6.69 13.48
C THR A 368 21.69 7.08 12.22
N GLU A 369 20.37 7.11 12.31
CA GLU A 369 19.52 7.70 11.26
C GLU A 369 19.72 9.22 11.24
N ILE A 370 20.08 9.76 10.08
CA ILE A 370 20.38 11.19 9.91
C ILE A 370 19.36 11.92 9.04
N ALA A 371 18.60 11.19 8.23
CA ALA A 371 17.50 11.73 7.42
C ALA A 371 16.56 10.61 6.98
N ARG A 372 15.28 10.94 6.83
CA ARG A 372 14.24 10.07 6.27
C ARG A 372 13.38 10.88 5.33
N HIS A 373 13.08 10.31 4.17
CA HIS A 373 12.28 10.95 3.13
C HIS A 373 11.24 9.97 2.59
N GLU A 374 10.09 10.49 2.19
CA GLU A 374 9.20 9.76 1.28
C GLU A 374 9.93 9.55 -0.05
N ARG A 375 9.84 8.35 -0.60
CA ARG A 375 10.45 8.03 -1.89
C ARG A 375 9.66 8.69 -3.01
N SER A 376 10.33 9.55 -3.75
CA SER A 376 9.74 10.21 -4.90
C SER A 376 9.31 9.23 -5.99
N VAL A 377 8.09 9.42 -6.49
CA VAL A 377 7.55 8.74 -7.68
C VAL A 377 8.07 9.39 -8.97
N VAL A 378 8.38 10.68 -8.91
CA VAL A 378 8.87 11.47 -10.04
C VAL A 378 10.39 11.32 -10.17
N LYS A 379 10.87 11.02 -11.38
CA LYS A 379 12.31 10.96 -11.70
C LYS A 379 12.91 12.36 -11.72
N LYS A 380 14.19 12.49 -11.35
CA LYS A 380 14.92 13.78 -11.33
C LYS A 380 14.36 14.81 -10.35
N SER A 381 13.52 14.38 -9.42
CA SER A 381 13.04 15.23 -8.33
C SER A 381 14.15 15.56 -7.33
N GLN A 382 13.95 16.64 -6.59
CA GLN A 382 14.80 17.06 -5.48
C GLN A 382 13.94 17.40 -4.27
N THR A 383 14.21 16.74 -3.15
CA THR A 383 13.48 16.93 -1.88
C THR A 383 14.40 17.55 -0.84
N PHE A 384 14.06 18.75 -0.40
CA PHE A 384 14.81 19.55 0.55
C PHE A 384 14.05 19.65 1.88
N VAL A 385 14.75 19.36 2.98
CA VAL A 385 14.27 19.60 4.33
C VAL A 385 15.00 20.82 4.88
N LEU A 386 14.26 21.85 5.29
CA LEU A 386 14.85 23.11 5.75
C LEU A 386 15.82 22.92 6.93
N ASP A 387 15.48 22.04 7.88
CA ASP A 387 16.31 21.75 9.06
C ASP A 387 17.75 21.32 8.70
N HIS A 388 17.93 20.62 7.57
CA HIS A 388 19.23 20.12 7.14
C HIS A 388 20.24 21.24 6.85
N TYR A 389 19.76 22.46 6.62
CA TYR A 389 20.59 23.60 6.21
C TYR A 389 20.75 24.66 7.30
N LEU A 390 20.04 24.56 8.44
CA LEU A 390 20.01 25.62 9.47
C LEU A 390 21.40 25.97 10.01
N GLU A 391 22.29 25.00 10.19
CA GLU A 391 23.68 25.23 10.64
C GLU A 391 24.50 26.07 9.65
N VAL A 392 24.23 25.91 8.35
CA VAL A 392 24.87 26.71 7.28
C VAL A 392 24.22 28.09 7.20
N LEU A 393 22.89 28.13 7.30
CA LEU A 393 22.12 29.37 7.25
C LEU A 393 22.43 30.28 8.44
N LEU A 394 22.76 29.73 9.61
CA LEU A 394 23.20 30.53 10.76
C LEU A 394 24.45 31.36 10.43
N ARG A 395 25.37 30.80 9.63
CA ARG A 395 26.58 31.49 9.14
C ARG A 395 26.31 32.35 7.91
N LYS A 396 25.29 32.02 7.13
CA LYS A 396 24.93 32.68 5.85
C LYS A 396 23.42 33.00 5.81
N PRO A 397 22.93 33.90 6.69
CA PRO A 397 21.49 34.14 6.85
C PRO A 397 20.84 34.67 5.56
N GLY A 398 21.55 35.49 4.79
CA GLY A 398 21.05 36.02 3.50
C GLY A 398 20.75 34.97 2.43
N ALA A 399 21.14 33.70 2.62
CA ALA A 399 20.78 32.61 1.72
C ALA A 399 19.38 32.04 2.00
N LEU A 400 18.78 32.31 3.17
CA LEU A 400 17.48 31.76 3.55
C LEU A 400 16.34 32.20 2.61
N PRO A 401 16.15 33.51 2.28
CA PRO A 401 15.02 33.98 1.47
C PRO A 401 14.91 33.32 0.10
N GLY A 402 16.04 33.10 -0.57
CA GLY A 402 16.11 32.50 -1.91
C GLY A 402 16.25 30.98 -1.92
N SER A 403 16.23 30.32 -0.76
CA SER A 403 16.52 28.88 -0.69
C SER A 403 15.33 28.02 -1.17
N THR A 404 15.63 27.02 -2.00
CA THR A 404 14.63 25.99 -2.38
C THR A 404 14.10 25.23 -1.17
N ALA A 405 14.92 25.06 -0.13
CA ALA A 405 14.52 24.42 1.11
C ALA A 405 13.42 25.19 1.85
N LEU A 406 13.49 26.52 1.90
CA LEU A 406 12.41 27.35 2.46
C LEU A 406 11.16 27.31 1.57
N ALA A 407 11.32 27.39 0.25
CA ALA A 407 10.20 27.32 -0.68
C ALA A 407 9.41 26.00 -0.52
N GLN A 408 10.10 24.86 -0.45
CA GLN A 408 9.46 23.56 -0.19
C GLN A 408 8.87 23.46 1.22
N ALA A 409 9.51 24.04 2.23
CA ALA A 409 8.96 24.05 3.59
C ALA A 409 7.65 24.86 3.70
N ARG A 410 7.52 25.95 2.93
CA ARG A 410 6.27 26.73 2.79
C ARG A 410 5.18 25.93 2.08
N GLU A 411 5.52 25.32 0.95
CA GLU A 411 4.59 24.48 0.16
C GLU A 411 4.07 23.29 0.98
N ALA A 412 4.94 22.66 1.76
CA ALA A 412 4.57 21.55 2.65
C ALA A 412 3.84 22.00 3.94
N GLY A 413 3.68 23.31 4.17
CA GLY A 413 3.05 23.86 5.38
C GLY A 413 3.87 23.71 6.67
N VAL A 414 5.09 23.20 6.59
CA VAL A 414 6.02 23.07 7.73
C VAL A 414 6.48 24.44 8.20
N PHE A 415 6.73 25.35 7.26
CA PHE A 415 7.00 26.76 7.55
C PHE A 415 5.68 27.54 7.59
N THR A 416 5.14 27.73 8.80
CA THR A 416 3.81 28.31 9.02
C THR A 416 3.78 29.83 8.97
N MET A 417 2.58 30.42 8.95
CA MET A 417 2.37 31.88 9.05
C MET A 417 2.90 32.48 10.34
N ALA A 418 2.99 31.69 11.43
CA ALA A 418 3.63 32.15 12.67
C ALA A 418 5.13 32.41 12.43
N HIS A 419 5.81 31.54 11.68
CA HIS A 419 7.22 31.74 11.34
C HIS A 419 7.41 32.96 10.42
N GLU A 420 6.53 33.16 9.42
CA GLU A 420 6.56 34.36 8.57
C GLU A 420 6.38 35.64 9.39
N ALA A 421 5.39 35.67 10.29
CA ALA A 421 5.12 36.83 11.13
C ALA A 421 6.29 37.13 12.07
N PHE A 422 6.88 36.09 12.68
CA PHE A 422 8.08 36.23 13.49
C PHE A 422 9.24 36.80 12.70
N TRP A 423 9.47 36.26 11.49
CA TRP A 423 10.56 36.71 10.65
C TRP A 423 10.42 38.17 10.24
N ALA A 424 9.23 38.58 9.79
CA ALA A 424 8.93 39.96 9.42
C ALA A 424 9.14 40.91 10.61
N ALA A 425 8.66 40.53 11.80
CA ALA A 425 8.86 41.32 13.01
C ALA A 425 10.34 41.42 13.41
N ALA A 426 11.09 40.31 13.34
CA ALA A 426 12.50 40.26 13.66
C ALA A 426 13.34 41.09 12.68
N VAL A 427 13.07 41.02 11.38
CA VAL A 427 13.75 41.85 10.36
C VAL A 427 13.44 43.33 10.56
N LYS A 428 12.20 43.67 10.90
CA LYS A 428 11.83 45.06 11.21
C LYS A 428 12.55 45.61 12.45
N ALA A 429 12.76 44.78 13.46
CA ALA A 429 13.40 45.18 14.72
C ALA A 429 14.93 45.23 14.65
N HIS A 430 15.55 44.25 13.99
CA HIS A 430 17.00 44.00 14.06
C HIS A 430 17.71 44.14 12.70
N GLY A 431 16.98 44.48 11.63
CA GLY A 431 17.51 44.47 10.27
C GLY A 431 17.55 43.07 9.65
N ASP A 432 17.87 42.99 8.36
CA ASP A 432 17.72 41.78 7.56
C ASP A 432 18.57 40.60 8.06
N ALA A 433 19.87 40.81 8.27
CA ALA A 433 20.79 39.75 8.65
C ALA A 433 20.53 39.21 10.07
N ASP A 434 20.38 40.10 11.05
CA ASP A 434 20.21 39.71 12.46
C ASP A 434 18.80 39.21 12.75
N GLY A 435 17.77 39.81 12.11
CA GLY A 435 16.40 39.31 12.17
C GLY A 435 16.26 37.92 11.55
N THR A 436 16.97 37.65 10.45
CA THR A 436 17.01 36.30 9.85
C THR A 436 17.74 35.29 10.74
N ARG A 437 18.82 35.69 11.42
CA ARG A 437 19.46 34.80 12.42
C ARG A 437 18.53 34.48 13.57
N ALA A 438 17.79 35.47 14.09
CA ALA A 438 16.79 35.24 15.14
C ALA A 438 15.71 34.23 14.70
N LEU A 439 15.24 34.30 13.45
CA LEU A 439 14.35 33.27 12.89
C LEU A 439 15.04 31.89 12.86
N ILE A 440 16.28 31.81 12.38
CA ILE A 440 17.01 30.54 12.30
C ILE A 440 17.18 29.91 13.69
N ASP A 441 17.46 30.71 14.72
CA ASP A 441 17.54 30.25 16.11
C ASP A 441 16.18 29.71 16.60
N VAL A 442 15.07 30.37 16.25
CA VAL A 442 13.72 29.84 16.50
C VAL A 442 13.49 28.51 15.77
N LEU A 443 13.88 28.40 14.50
CA LEU A 443 13.73 27.17 13.73
C LEU A 443 14.54 26.01 14.35
N LEU A 444 15.71 26.28 14.92
CA LEU A 444 16.53 25.29 15.62
C LEU A 444 15.85 24.75 16.89
N LEU A 445 14.88 25.46 17.47
CA LEU A 445 14.12 24.97 18.64
C LEU A 445 13.30 23.71 18.31
N HIS A 446 12.85 23.55 17.06
CA HIS A 446 12.10 22.35 16.60
C HIS A 446 12.92 21.05 16.74
N ARG A 447 14.25 21.13 16.88
CA ARG A 447 15.10 19.95 17.13
C ARG A 447 14.93 19.38 18.54
N ARG A 448 14.39 20.16 19.49
CA ARG A 448 14.30 19.81 20.92
C ARG A 448 12.91 20.01 21.51
N LEU A 449 12.05 20.77 20.85
CA LEU A 449 10.69 21.07 21.30
C LEU A 449 9.68 20.64 20.23
N PRO A 450 8.49 20.16 20.64
CA PRO A 450 7.40 19.85 19.70
C PRO A 450 6.99 21.08 18.88
N ALA A 451 6.65 20.85 17.60
CA ALA A 451 6.33 21.93 16.69
C ALA A 451 5.13 22.79 17.16
N ALA A 452 4.11 22.15 17.75
CA ALA A 452 2.95 22.84 18.31
C ALA A 452 3.35 23.83 19.42
N ASP A 453 4.25 23.41 20.31
CA ASP A 453 4.74 24.23 21.43
C ASP A 453 5.58 25.42 20.92
N VAL A 454 6.44 25.19 19.92
CA VAL A 454 7.24 26.26 19.30
C VAL A 454 6.33 27.27 18.61
N ILE A 455 5.33 26.81 17.86
CA ILE A 455 4.36 27.71 17.19
C ILE A 455 3.60 28.53 18.23
N ALA A 456 3.12 27.91 19.31
CA ALA A 456 2.47 28.63 20.41
C ALA A 456 3.40 29.67 21.05
N GLY A 457 4.66 29.30 21.31
CA GLY A 457 5.68 30.20 21.82
C GLY A 457 5.96 31.39 20.90
N ILE A 458 6.02 31.17 19.58
CA ILE A 458 6.15 32.23 18.58
C ILE A 458 4.97 33.20 18.69
N THR A 459 3.74 32.67 18.72
CA THR A 459 2.53 33.48 18.79
C THR A 459 2.49 34.32 20.07
N ILE A 460 2.84 33.76 21.23
CA ILE A 460 2.87 34.50 22.50
C ILE A 460 3.97 35.57 22.49
N ALA A 461 5.17 35.23 22.02
CA ALA A 461 6.28 36.19 21.92
C ALA A 461 5.91 37.39 21.04
N LEU A 462 5.26 37.15 19.90
CA LEU A 462 4.79 38.20 19.00
C LEU A 462 3.74 39.11 19.63
N HIS A 463 2.78 38.56 20.39
CA HIS A 463 1.80 39.37 21.13
C HIS A 463 2.44 40.25 22.20
N ALA A 464 3.54 39.79 22.80
CA ALA A 464 4.34 40.56 23.75
C ALA A 464 5.32 41.54 23.07
N GLY A 465 5.36 41.59 21.73
CA GLY A 465 6.30 42.42 20.96
C GLY A 465 7.74 41.91 20.99
N ALA A 466 7.98 40.66 21.43
CA ALA A 466 9.30 40.07 21.53
C ALA A 466 9.69 39.33 20.24
N THR A 467 10.90 39.58 19.75
CA THR A 467 11.46 39.01 18.52
C THR A 467 12.76 38.23 18.77
N SER A 468 12.94 37.70 19.98
CA SER A 468 14.11 36.88 20.36
C SER A 468 13.75 35.41 20.47
N ALA A 469 14.68 34.54 20.08
CA ALA A 469 14.50 33.08 20.18
C ALA A 469 14.40 32.60 21.63
N ASP A 470 15.04 33.27 22.59
CA ASP A 470 14.99 32.90 24.01
C ASP A 470 13.59 33.06 24.61
N VAL A 471 12.88 34.12 24.25
CA VAL A 471 11.49 34.34 24.68
C VAL A 471 10.58 33.27 24.07
N VAL A 472 10.76 32.97 22.78
CA VAL A 472 10.02 31.87 22.12
C VAL A 472 10.28 30.54 22.82
N ALA A 473 11.54 30.24 23.17
CA ALA A 473 11.90 29.01 23.86
C ALA A 473 11.30 28.93 25.28
N MET A 474 11.26 30.05 26.01
CA MET A 474 10.64 30.13 27.33
C MET A 474 9.13 29.84 27.25
N GLU A 475 8.43 30.51 26.34
CA GLU A 475 6.98 30.35 26.19
C GLU A 475 6.61 28.97 25.61
N ALA A 476 7.41 28.43 24.69
CA ALA A 476 7.21 27.07 24.19
C ALA A 476 7.34 26.02 25.31
N ARG A 477 8.34 26.14 26.19
CA ARG A 477 8.48 25.25 27.37
C ARG A 477 7.32 25.40 28.35
N ARG A 478 6.80 26.62 28.51
CA ARG A 478 5.62 26.88 29.35
C ARG A 478 4.37 26.23 28.78
N ALA A 479 4.14 26.36 27.47
CA ALA A 479 3.03 25.71 26.77
C ALA A 479 3.10 24.17 26.90
N GLN A 480 4.30 23.61 26.81
CA GLN A 480 4.54 22.18 27.01
C GLN A 480 4.18 21.71 28.43
N GLN A 481 4.49 22.50 29.46
CA GLN A 481 4.17 22.17 30.84
C GLN A 481 2.67 22.20 31.12
N VAL A 482 1.94 23.16 30.52
CA VAL A 482 0.48 23.26 30.65
C VAL A 482 -0.23 22.12 29.91
N SER A 483 0.36 21.61 28.84
CA SER A 483 -0.21 20.53 28.02
C SER A 483 0.09 19.11 28.54
N ARG A 484 0.94 18.96 29.56
CA ARG A 484 1.15 17.68 30.23
C ARG A 484 0.08 17.48 31.30
N PRO A 485 -0.76 16.43 31.23
CA PRO A 485 -1.61 16.08 32.35
C PRO A 485 -0.72 15.65 33.52
N ASP A 486 -0.91 16.28 34.67
CA ASP A 486 -0.20 15.98 35.91
C ASP A 486 -0.65 14.59 36.39
N PRO A 487 0.24 13.59 36.56
CA PRO A 487 -0.15 12.23 36.96
C PRO A 487 -0.59 12.11 38.44
N GLY A 488 -1.00 13.20 39.09
CA GLY A 488 -1.34 13.23 40.52
C GLY A 488 -2.50 14.15 40.93
N SER A 489 -3.24 14.77 40.00
CA SER A 489 -4.29 15.73 40.34
C SER A 489 -5.69 15.08 40.39
N THR A 490 -6.02 14.40 41.49
CA THR A 490 -7.42 14.14 41.87
C THR A 490 -8.03 15.38 42.51
N GLY A 491 -9.00 15.98 41.80
CA GLY A 491 -10.18 16.68 42.34
C GLY A 491 -9.99 17.90 43.24
N ALA A 492 -10.22 19.10 42.69
CA ALA A 492 -11.16 20.11 43.22
C ALA A 492 -10.98 21.43 42.43
N GLU A 493 -12.03 21.88 41.73
CA GLU A 493 -12.14 23.26 41.26
C GLU A 493 -12.38 24.22 42.44
N PRO A 494 -11.75 25.40 42.45
CA PRO A 494 -12.31 26.58 43.11
C PRO A 494 -12.71 27.66 42.07
N PRO A 495 -13.61 28.58 42.45
CA PRO A 495 -14.38 29.37 41.49
C PRO A 495 -13.62 30.57 40.93
N ALA A 496 -14.11 31.01 39.77
CA ALA A 496 -13.62 32.16 39.02
C ALA A 496 -13.74 33.48 39.81
N THR A 497 -12.60 34.17 39.98
CA THR A 497 -12.57 35.61 40.29
C THR A 497 -11.46 36.33 39.53
N ALA A 498 -11.87 37.39 38.83
CA ALA A 498 -11.12 38.59 38.44
C ALA A 498 -9.85 38.43 37.58
N ARG A 499 -10.01 38.74 36.28
CA ARG A 499 -8.92 39.19 35.39
C ARG A 499 -8.41 40.55 35.88
N GLU A 500 -7.31 40.56 36.64
CA GLU A 500 -6.50 41.76 36.85
C GLU A 500 -5.25 41.74 35.97
N GLN A 501 -5.07 42.81 35.20
CA GLN A 501 -3.87 43.10 34.43
C GLN A 501 -2.68 43.31 35.38
N ARG A 502 -1.87 42.26 35.57
CA ARG A 502 -0.62 42.37 36.34
C ARG A 502 0.53 42.82 35.43
N ARG A 503 0.89 44.10 35.57
CA ARG A 503 2.15 44.69 35.11
C ARG A 503 3.31 43.87 35.70
N VAL A 504 4.14 43.27 34.83
CA VAL A 504 5.29 42.46 35.24
C VAL A 504 6.37 43.39 35.81
N VAL A 505 6.52 43.37 37.13
CA VAL A 505 7.70 43.87 37.84
C VAL A 505 8.69 42.72 37.95
N SER A 506 9.96 42.99 37.69
CA SER A 506 11.06 42.01 37.70
C SER A 506 11.02 41.14 38.97
N LEU A 507 11.03 39.82 38.78
CA LEU A 507 11.10 38.82 39.86
C LEU A 507 12.40 38.98 40.70
N THR A 508 13.42 39.64 40.13
CA THR A 508 14.69 39.96 40.78
C THR A 508 14.53 41.11 41.79
N GLU A 509 13.74 42.14 41.48
CA GLU A 509 13.51 43.28 42.38
C GLU A 509 12.69 42.86 43.61
N ARG A 510 11.71 41.97 43.43
CA ARG A 510 10.92 41.43 44.54
C ARG A 510 11.74 40.54 45.48
N ARG A 511 12.76 39.85 44.95
CA ARG A 511 13.69 39.05 45.77
C ARG A 511 14.68 39.91 46.53
N LEU A 512 15.14 41.03 45.95
CA LEU A 512 16.06 41.95 46.62
C LEU A 512 15.41 42.74 47.76
N ALA A 513 14.12 43.10 47.64
CA ALA A 513 13.38 43.84 48.67
C ALA A 513 12.97 42.99 49.90
N ALA A 514 13.14 41.67 49.87
CA ALA A 514 12.68 40.73 50.90
C ALA A 514 13.81 40.01 51.66
N LEU A 515 15.07 40.42 51.47
CA LEU A 515 16.20 39.82 52.17
C LEU A 515 16.42 40.49 53.55
N PRO A 516 16.62 39.71 54.64
CA PRO A 516 17.03 40.27 55.93
C PRO A 516 18.39 40.99 55.82
N PRO A 517 18.66 42.00 56.66
CA PRO A 517 19.96 42.65 56.70
C PRO A 517 21.07 41.64 57.04
N ASP A 518 22.11 41.60 56.20
CA ASP A 518 23.24 40.69 56.37
C ASP A 518 24.10 41.14 57.55
N SER A 519 24.07 40.36 58.63
CA SER A 519 24.81 40.61 59.88
C SER A 519 26.07 39.75 60.00
N ARG A 520 26.47 39.06 58.92
CA ARG A 520 27.67 38.22 58.94
C ARG A 520 28.93 39.11 58.91
N PRO A 521 29.94 38.83 59.76
CA PRO A 521 31.19 39.57 59.74
C PRO A 521 31.93 39.31 58.42
N LEU A 522 32.62 40.33 57.90
CA LEU A 522 33.42 40.22 56.69
C LEU A 522 34.52 39.16 56.90
N PRO A 523 34.76 38.27 55.91
CA PRO A 523 35.78 37.24 56.03
C PRO A 523 37.17 37.88 56.11
N SER A 524 37.96 37.45 57.10
CA SER A 524 39.35 37.86 57.28
C SER A 524 40.28 37.06 56.37
N VAL A 525 41.20 37.75 55.70
CA VAL A 525 42.26 37.16 54.88
C VAL A 525 43.57 36.91 55.64
N ALA A 526 43.59 37.10 56.97
CA ALA A 526 44.79 36.91 57.80
C ALA A 526 45.41 35.50 57.72
N HIS A 527 44.64 34.49 57.29
CA HIS A 527 45.15 33.14 57.06
C HIS A 527 46.13 33.04 55.88
N TYR A 528 46.09 33.98 54.93
CA TYR A 528 46.96 33.98 53.74
C TYR A 528 48.37 34.55 53.99
N ASP A 529 48.62 35.22 55.13
CA ASP A 529 49.93 35.79 55.46
C ASP A 529 51.02 34.73 55.67
N GLN A 530 50.64 33.48 55.94
CA GLN A 530 51.57 32.35 56.06
C GLN A 530 52.21 31.95 54.71
N LEU A 531 51.59 32.30 53.58
CA LEU A 531 52.09 31.93 52.25
C LEU A 531 53.18 32.87 51.72
N LEU A 532 53.31 34.07 52.28
CA LEU A 532 54.34 35.05 51.86
C LEU A 532 55.72 34.79 52.46
N ARG A 533 55.82 34.00 53.54
CA ARG A 533 57.12 33.70 54.21
C ARG A 533 57.92 32.55 53.59
N ARG A 534 57.36 31.81 52.61
CA ARG A 534 58.04 30.66 51.98
C ARG A 534 58.88 31.00 50.74
N ARG A 535 59.01 32.28 50.35
CA ARG A 535 59.73 32.68 49.10
C ARG A 535 61.12 33.27 49.30
N ALA A 536 61.67 33.27 50.52
CA ALA A 536 62.96 33.92 50.84
C ALA A 536 64.15 32.97 51.07
N ALA A 537 64.14 31.75 50.51
CA ALA A 537 65.32 30.87 50.52
C ALA A 537 65.73 30.57 49.07
N GLY A 538 66.67 31.36 48.54
CA GLY A 538 67.31 31.13 47.25
C GLY A 538 68.33 29.99 47.28
N PRO A 539 68.65 29.35 46.13
CA PRO A 539 69.63 28.27 46.08
C PRO A 539 71.08 28.80 46.12
N ALA A 540 71.95 28.06 46.83
CA ALA A 540 73.39 28.28 46.95
C ALA A 540 74.17 27.92 45.66
N PRO A 541 75.38 28.48 45.43
CA PRO A 541 76.13 28.31 44.19
C PRO A 541 76.89 26.97 44.09
N PRO A 542 77.27 26.52 42.88
CA PRO A 542 77.84 25.19 42.65
C PRO A 542 79.35 25.13 42.94
N GLN A 543 79.79 24.01 43.53
CA GLN A 543 81.20 23.66 43.74
C GLN A 543 81.82 23.08 42.47
N GLN A 544 83.08 23.49 42.24
CA GLN A 544 83.96 23.08 41.15
C GLN A 544 84.48 21.65 41.36
N GLY A 545 84.59 20.87 40.28
CA GLY A 545 85.30 19.60 40.24
C GLY A 545 86.47 19.71 39.25
N GLU A 546 87.68 19.55 39.78
CA GLU A 546 88.98 19.57 39.09
C GLU A 546 89.27 18.30 38.27
N VAL A 547 90.32 18.46 37.46
CA VAL A 547 90.90 17.60 36.42
C VAL A 547 91.79 16.49 37.00
N SER A 548 91.90 15.40 36.22
CA SER A 548 92.81 14.22 36.26
C SER A 548 92.24 12.94 36.86
#